data_AF-A0A7K4G045-F1
#
_entry.id   AF-A0A7K4G045-F1
#
_cell.length_a   1.000
_cell.length_b   1.000
_cell.length_c   1.000
_cell.angle_alpha   90.00
_cell.angle_beta   90.00
_cell.angle_gamma   90.00
#
_symmetry.space_group_name_H-M   'P 1'
#
loop_
_entity.id
_entity.type
_entity.pdbx_description
1 polymer ?
#
loop_
_entity_poly.entity_id
_entity_poly.type
_entity_poly.pdbx_seq_one_letter_code
_entity_poly.pdbx_strand_id
1 'polypeptide(L)'
;MIPGEYFISDQPIVANENRKTVKILVTSTGDRPIQVGSHTHFFEVNKALSFPRKTSYGFHLNIPAGTSVRFEPGDSREVELVEYAGKRIVFGFSGLVNGSLDEKMDEALNKSKERGFKS
;
A
#
# COMPACT_ATOMS: atom_id res chain seq x y z
N MET A 1 -23.61 16.19 33.33
CA MET A 1 -22.49 15.21 33.43
C MET A 1 -22.85 14.05 32.54
N ILE A 2 -22.02 13.74 31.55
CA ILE A 2 -22.22 12.59 30.66
C ILE A 2 -21.14 11.55 31.00
N PRO A 3 -21.47 10.45 31.71
CA PRO A 3 -20.49 9.41 32.04
C PRO A 3 -19.85 8.84 30.78
N GLY A 4 -18.51 8.89 30.71
CA GLY A 4 -17.73 8.42 29.56
C GLY A 4 -17.54 9.43 28.43
N GLU A 5 -17.89 10.71 28.63
CA GLU A 5 -17.61 11.74 27.64
C GLU A 5 -16.10 11.98 27.46
N TYR A 6 -15.69 12.13 26.21
CA TYR A 6 -14.34 12.54 25.85
C TYR A 6 -14.31 14.04 25.59
N PHE A 7 -13.37 14.73 26.21
CA PHE A 7 -13.02 16.11 25.87
C PHE A 7 -11.81 16.08 24.94
N ILE A 8 -12.08 16.05 23.65
CA ILE A 8 -11.03 16.00 22.62
C ILE A 8 -10.55 17.40 22.27
N SER A 9 -9.29 17.49 21.84
CA SER A 9 -8.74 18.69 21.23
C SER A 9 -9.26 18.86 19.80
N ASP A 10 -9.46 20.10 19.36
CA ASP A 10 -9.74 20.42 17.95
C ASP A 10 -8.49 20.35 17.06
N GLN A 11 -7.31 20.11 17.65
CA GLN A 11 -6.06 20.03 16.90
C GLN A 11 -5.96 18.72 16.12
N PRO A 12 -5.65 18.77 14.82
CA PRO A 12 -5.51 17.58 14.00
C PRO A 12 -4.26 16.78 14.42
N ILE A 13 -4.33 15.46 14.25
CA ILE A 13 -3.19 14.56 14.43
C ILE A 13 -2.57 14.32 13.05
N VAL A 14 -1.31 14.71 12.89
CA VAL A 14 -0.55 14.39 11.68
C VAL A 14 0.08 13.01 11.83
N ALA A 15 -0.20 12.12 10.89
CA ALA A 15 0.34 10.76 10.87
C ALA A 15 1.42 10.62 9.79
N ASN A 16 2.29 9.62 9.97
CA ASN A 16 3.34 9.26 8.99
C ASN A 16 4.31 10.40 8.62
N GLU A 17 4.49 11.38 9.50
CA GLU A 17 5.42 12.48 9.30
C GLU A 17 6.86 11.98 9.09
N ASN A 18 7.64 12.79 8.36
CA ASN A 18 9.06 12.57 8.09
C ASN A 18 9.37 11.24 7.37
N ARG A 19 8.39 10.68 6.65
CA ARG A 19 8.58 9.51 5.79
C ARG A 19 8.48 9.89 4.33
N LYS A 20 9.22 9.16 3.49
CA LYS A 20 9.14 9.33 2.04
C LYS A 20 7.76 8.92 1.54
N THR A 21 7.16 9.77 0.72
CA THR A 21 5.89 9.48 0.05
C THR A 21 6.05 9.48 -1.46
N VAL A 22 5.12 8.83 -2.14
CA VAL A 22 5.01 8.87 -3.61
C VAL A 22 3.56 8.77 -4.01
N LYS A 23 3.17 9.55 -5.02
CA LYS A 23 1.84 9.47 -5.64
C LYS A 23 1.92 8.64 -6.90
N ILE A 24 0.99 7.70 -7.04
CA ILE A 24 0.89 6.83 -8.21
C ILE A 24 -0.56 6.72 -8.68
N LEU A 25 -0.75 6.68 -10.00
CA LEU A 25 -2.03 6.32 -10.60
C LEU A 25 -2.18 4.80 -10.59
N VAL A 26 -3.34 4.33 -10.10
CA VAL A 26 -3.68 2.91 -10.02
C VAL A 26 -4.97 2.67 -10.76
N THR A 27 -4.93 1.76 -11.73
CA THR A 27 -6.10 1.36 -12.52
C THR A 27 -6.50 -0.08 -12.23
N SER A 28 -7.77 -0.29 -11.89
CA SER A 28 -8.35 -1.61 -11.76
C SER A 28 -8.74 -2.15 -13.13
N THR A 29 -8.08 -3.23 -13.53
CA THR A 29 -8.36 -3.91 -14.82
C THR A 29 -9.16 -5.20 -14.65
N GLY A 30 -9.60 -5.48 -13.42
CA GLY A 30 -10.40 -6.66 -13.08
C GLY A 30 -11.89 -6.41 -13.24
N ASP A 31 -12.66 -7.49 -13.16
CA ASP A 31 -14.12 -7.52 -13.21
C ASP A 31 -14.78 -7.47 -11.81
N ARG A 32 -13.97 -7.48 -10.75
CA ARG A 32 -14.39 -7.47 -9.35
C ARG A 32 -13.75 -6.32 -8.60
N PRO A 33 -14.44 -5.78 -7.58
CA PRO A 33 -13.88 -4.74 -6.75
C PRO A 33 -12.69 -5.25 -5.94
N ILE A 34 -11.69 -4.38 -5.76
CA ILE A 34 -10.47 -4.66 -5.02
C ILE A 34 -10.32 -3.63 -3.90
N GLN A 35 -10.10 -4.08 -2.68
CA GLN A 35 -9.89 -3.22 -1.53
C GLN A 35 -8.53 -3.50 -0.91
N VAL A 36 -7.73 -2.45 -0.70
CA VAL A 36 -6.36 -2.54 -0.21
C VAL A 36 -6.25 -1.82 1.13
N GLY A 37 -5.79 -2.53 2.16
CA GLY A 37 -5.64 -1.98 3.51
C GLY A 37 -4.39 -1.13 3.69
N SER A 38 -4.42 -0.24 4.69
CA SER A 38 -3.38 0.74 5.02
C SER A 38 -1.95 0.17 5.06
N HIS A 39 -1.74 -1.04 5.60
CA HIS A 39 -0.42 -1.63 5.83
C HIS A 39 -0.10 -2.82 4.92
N THR A 40 -0.83 -2.97 3.82
CA THR A 40 -0.49 -3.98 2.81
C THR A 40 0.71 -3.51 2.01
N HIS A 41 1.69 -4.38 1.76
CA HIS A 41 2.82 -4.03 0.91
C HIS A 41 2.30 -3.77 -0.50
N PHE A 42 2.29 -2.50 -0.92
CA PHE A 42 1.50 -2.07 -2.07
C PHE A 42 2.00 -2.71 -3.37
N PHE A 43 3.30 -3.01 -3.46
CA PHE A 43 3.90 -3.80 -4.52
C PHE A 43 3.27 -5.18 -4.74
N GLU A 44 2.73 -5.80 -3.68
CA GLU A 44 2.24 -7.18 -3.68
C GLU A 44 0.71 -7.28 -3.76
N VAL A 45 0.01 -6.16 -3.95
CA VAL A 45 -1.45 -6.14 -4.10
C VAL A 45 -1.90 -6.83 -5.38
N ASN A 46 -3.20 -7.10 -5.47
CA ASN A 46 -3.85 -7.86 -6.54
C ASN A 46 -3.27 -7.58 -7.94
N LYS A 47 -3.02 -8.66 -8.69
CA LYS A 47 -2.45 -8.65 -10.05
C LYS A 47 -3.27 -7.83 -11.05
N ALA A 48 -4.57 -7.69 -10.81
CA ALA A 48 -5.48 -6.92 -11.67
C ALA A 48 -5.35 -5.39 -11.49
N LEU A 49 -4.65 -4.91 -10.46
CA LEU A 49 -4.29 -3.51 -10.33
C LEU A 49 -3.04 -3.23 -11.16
N SER A 50 -3.15 -2.28 -12.09
CA SER A 50 -2.07 -1.81 -12.97
C SER A 50 -1.56 -0.46 -12.47
N PHE A 51 -0.26 -0.40 -12.17
CA PHE A 51 0.44 0.78 -11.63
C PHE A 51 1.95 0.51 -11.63
N PRO A 52 2.82 1.54 -11.57
CA PRO A 52 4.27 1.36 -11.63
C PRO A 52 4.81 0.63 -10.39
N ARG A 53 4.83 -0.71 -10.44
CA ARG A 53 5.15 -1.56 -9.27
C ARG A 53 6.51 -1.27 -8.67
N LYS A 54 7.52 -1.05 -9.51
CA LYS A 54 8.88 -0.70 -9.05
C LYS A 54 8.88 0.50 -8.10
N THR A 55 8.04 1.49 -8.36
CA THR A 55 7.92 2.72 -7.53
C THR A 55 7.23 2.45 -6.19
N SER A 56 6.34 1.46 -6.12
CA SER A 56 5.60 1.09 -4.91
C SER A 56 6.34 0.11 -3.98
N TYR A 57 7.51 -0.38 -4.41
CA TYR A 57 8.28 -1.37 -3.65
C TYR A 57 8.77 -0.79 -2.33
N GLY A 58 8.41 -1.42 -1.22
CA GLY A 58 8.70 -0.96 0.13
C GLY A 58 7.74 0.12 0.65
N PHE A 59 6.60 0.33 -0.01
CA PHE A 59 5.59 1.29 0.41
C PHE A 59 4.24 0.63 0.76
N HIS A 60 3.44 1.33 1.56
CA HIS A 60 2.04 1.02 1.87
C HIS A 60 1.18 2.29 1.71
N LEU A 61 -0.14 2.19 1.79
CA LEU A 61 -1.03 3.35 1.61
C LEU A 61 -0.81 4.39 2.72
N ASN A 62 -0.65 5.67 2.35
CA ASN A 62 -0.55 6.78 3.29
C ASN A 62 -1.95 7.22 3.76
N ILE A 63 -2.61 6.35 4.54
CA ILE A 63 -3.96 6.55 5.07
C ILE A 63 -3.99 6.17 6.56
N PRO A 64 -5.04 6.55 7.32
CA PRO A 64 -5.17 6.16 8.72
C PRO A 64 -5.07 4.65 8.92
N ALA A 65 -4.36 4.23 9.97
CA ALA A 65 -4.16 2.82 10.27
C ALA A 65 -5.51 2.09 10.44
N GLY A 66 -5.60 0.87 9.89
CA GLY A 66 -6.84 0.08 9.91
C GLY A 66 -7.86 0.42 8.80
N THR A 67 -7.65 1.51 8.05
CA THR A 67 -8.51 1.87 6.91
C THR A 67 -8.02 1.25 5.60
N SER A 68 -8.75 1.50 4.50
CA SER A 68 -8.47 0.92 3.18
C SER A 68 -8.94 1.80 2.03
N VAL A 69 -8.33 1.65 0.86
CA VAL A 69 -8.80 2.23 -0.40
C VAL A 69 -9.47 1.14 -1.25
N ARG A 70 -10.64 1.47 -1.80
CA ARG A 70 -11.42 0.59 -2.67
C ARG A 70 -11.37 1.06 -4.11
N PHE A 71 -11.10 0.13 -5.02
CA PHE A 71 -11.07 0.29 -6.46
C PHE A 71 -12.22 -0.53 -7.07
N GLU A 72 -13.14 0.14 -7.75
CA GLU A 72 -14.19 -0.53 -8.53
C GLU A 72 -13.61 -1.09 -9.85
N PRO A 73 -14.30 -2.04 -10.51
CA PRO A 73 -13.91 -2.49 -11.85
C PRO A 73 -13.78 -1.32 -12.84
N GLY A 74 -12.62 -1.19 -13.51
CA GLY A 74 -12.34 -0.10 -14.45
C GLY A 74 -11.94 1.24 -13.81
N ASP A 75 -12.01 1.37 -12.48
CA ASP A 75 -11.67 2.62 -11.78
C ASP A 75 -10.18 2.95 -11.92
N SER A 76 -9.87 4.24 -12.05
CA SER A 76 -8.52 4.78 -12.07
C SER A 76 -8.40 5.89 -11.03
N ARG A 77 -7.51 5.72 -10.07
CA ARG A 77 -7.36 6.64 -8.94
C ARG A 77 -5.91 6.89 -8.59
N GLU A 78 -5.58 8.15 -8.30
CA GLU A 78 -4.30 8.48 -7.68
C GLU A 78 -4.33 8.13 -6.19
N VAL A 79 -3.32 7.40 -5.72
CA VAL A 79 -3.11 7.12 -4.31
C VAL A 79 -1.75 7.61 -3.88
N GLU A 80 -1.66 8.06 -2.63
CA GLU A 80 -0.39 8.36 -1.99
C GLU A 80 0.07 7.16 -1.18
N LEU A 81 1.31 6.77 -1.39
CA LEU A 81 1.98 5.72 -0.66
C LEU A 81 3.04 6.33 0.26
N VAL A 82 3.29 5.67 1.39
CA VAL A 82 4.35 6.02 2.33
C VAL A 82 5.25 4.81 2.58
N GLU A 83 6.54 5.08 2.73
CA GLU A 83 7.56 4.06 2.90
C GLU A 83 7.42 3.31 4.23
N TYR A 84 7.64 1.99 4.20
CA TYR A 84 7.74 1.18 5.42
C TYR A 84 8.92 1.64 6.29
N ALA A 85 8.66 1.77 7.57
CA ALA A 85 9.67 2.04 8.59
C ALA A 85 10.18 0.73 9.24
N GLY A 86 10.91 0.86 10.34
CA GLY A 86 11.43 -0.26 11.11
C GLY A 86 12.53 -1.02 10.35
N LYS A 87 12.57 -2.35 10.51
CA LYS A 87 13.59 -3.20 9.88
C LYS A 87 13.41 -3.38 8.37
N ARG A 88 12.27 -2.97 7.81
CA ARG A 88 11.96 -3.11 6.37
C ARG A 88 12.09 -4.55 5.86
N ILE A 89 11.63 -5.51 6.67
CA ILE A 89 11.59 -6.93 6.33
C ILE A 89 10.13 -7.34 6.14
N VAL A 90 9.81 -7.89 4.96
CA VAL A 90 8.45 -8.22 4.56
C VAL A 90 8.33 -9.72 4.28
N PHE A 91 7.45 -10.39 5.03
CA PHE A 91 7.09 -11.80 4.84
C PHE A 91 5.58 -11.96 4.62
N GLY A 92 5.17 -12.93 3.81
CA GLY A 92 3.77 -13.23 3.53
C GLY A 92 3.28 -12.54 2.25
N PHE A 93 2.16 -11.80 2.33
CA PHE A 93 1.48 -11.17 1.20
C PHE A 93 1.32 -12.09 -0.03
N SER A 94 1.89 -11.72 -1.18
CA SER A 94 1.88 -12.53 -2.39
C SER A 94 3.15 -13.39 -2.54
N GLY A 95 4.00 -13.40 -1.50
CA GLY A 95 5.26 -14.12 -1.45
C GLY A 95 6.25 -13.66 -2.51
N LEU A 96 6.23 -12.38 -2.89
CA LEU A 96 7.16 -11.82 -3.86
C LEU A 96 8.49 -11.45 -3.21
N VAL A 97 8.46 -10.89 -2.00
CA VAL A 97 9.65 -10.44 -1.26
C VAL A 97 10.18 -11.52 -0.32
N ASN A 98 9.41 -11.88 0.72
CA ASN A 98 9.80 -12.83 1.78
C ASN A 98 11.22 -12.60 2.32
N GLY A 99 11.52 -11.37 2.72
CA GLY A 99 12.86 -10.99 3.21
C GLY A 99 13.05 -9.48 3.34
N SER A 100 14.31 -9.08 3.41
CA SER A 100 14.72 -7.67 3.49
C SER A 100 14.37 -6.93 2.21
N LEU A 101 13.70 -5.78 2.34
CA LEU A 101 13.36 -4.94 1.19
C LEU A 101 14.62 -4.42 0.50
N ASP A 102 15.70 -4.19 1.24
CA ASP A 102 16.94 -3.60 0.71
C ASP A 102 17.75 -4.59 -0.15
N GLU A 103 17.46 -5.89 -0.06
CA GLU A 103 18.20 -6.94 -0.77
C GLU A 103 17.37 -7.64 -1.87
N LYS A 104 16.04 -7.67 -1.71
CA LYS A 104 15.14 -8.53 -2.51
C LYS A 104 14.51 -7.88 -3.73
N MET A 105 14.86 -6.63 -4.05
CA MET A 105 14.15 -5.83 -5.05
C MET A 105 14.11 -6.49 -6.44
N ASP A 106 15.27 -6.89 -6.98
CA ASP A 106 15.35 -7.45 -8.33
C ASP A 106 14.68 -8.82 -8.42
N GLU A 107 14.86 -9.67 -7.41
CA GLU A 107 14.19 -10.97 -7.30
C GLU A 107 12.66 -10.80 -7.27
N ALA A 108 12.17 -9.86 -6.47
CA ALA A 108 10.74 -9.57 -6.33
C ALA A 108 10.14 -9.01 -7.63
N LEU A 109 10.85 -8.14 -8.34
CA LEU A 109 10.42 -7.60 -9.64
C LEU A 109 10.32 -8.69 -10.71
N ASN A 110 11.26 -9.62 -10.76
CA ASN A 110 11.22 -10.75 -11.69
C ASN A 110 10.03 -11.66 -11.38
N LYS A 111 9.85 -12.04 -10.10
CA LYS A 111 8.69 -12.82 -9.65
C LYS A 111 7.36 -12.13 -9.96
N SER A 112 7.28 -10.80 -9.80
CA SER A 112 6.11 -9.99 -10.13
C SER A 112 5.74 -10.15 -11.61
N LYS A 113 6.73 -10.02 -12.51
CA LYS A 113 6.52 -10.18 -13.96
C LYS A 113 6.11 -11.62 -14.32
N GLU A 114 6.86 -12.61 -13.85
CA GLU A 114 6.59 -14.03 -14.10
C GLU A 114 5.20 -14.46 -13.64
N ARG A 115 4.75 -13.94 -12.49
CA ARG A 115 3.43 -14.26 -11.92
C ARG A 115 2.30 -13.39 -12.47
N GLY A 116 2.57 -12.51 -13.43
CA GLY A 116 1.54 -11.72 -14.14
C GLY A 116 0.96 -10.56 -13.33
N PHE A 117 1.73 -9.96 -12.42
CA PHE A 117 1.33 -8.72 -11.75
C PHE A 117 1.48 -7.53 -12.71
N LYS A 118 0.37 -6.86 -13.03
CA LYS A 118 0.36 -5.73 -13.96
C LYS A 118 1.17 -4.54 -13.43
N SER A 119 2.00 -3.96 -14.28
CA SER A 119 2.94 -2.87 -13.96
C SER A 119 2.73 -1.69 -14.89
#